data_AF-A0A7J5V6Y7-F1
#
_entry.id   AF-A0A7J5V6Y7-F1
#
_cell.length_a   1.000
_cell.length_b   1.000
_cell.length_c   1.000
_cell.angle_alpha   90.00
_cell.angle_beta   90.00
_cell.angle_gamma   90.00
#
_symmetry.space_group_name_H-M   'P 1'
#
loop_
_entity.id
_entity.type
_entity.pdbx_description
1 polymer ?
#
loop_
_entity_poly.entity_id
_entity_poly.type
_entity_poly.pdbx_seq_one_letter_code
_entity_poly.pdbx_strand_id
1 'polypeptide(L)'
;MRRFMFVTAFLFFFMTGQVFAADNLTNAASKIESGILSVLNGIGSTISHAAKETGKTGLHRETEIRKLLQKNYIAGKPYAINSTFIDSKGMMKFIEPEQYRSYEGSDISGQKAIIKMLKTKKPRMGNVFVSVEGIKCIDIEYPVFSKGKQFLGSVSMIVKHIEMIRTVVEPIEKDLGVKSWVMQKDGLILYETDPTQTGLNLFTDPLYKDYPELIALGKRTIKEKEGVGFYTFLIHGTKNVVKKRAAWKTVHFLSNDWIIVTYSEVK
;
A
#
# COMPACT_ATOMS: atom_id res chain seq x y z
N MET A 1 53.78 20.55 59.60
CA MET A 1 52.37 20.92 59.33
C MET A 1 52.05 20.59 57.89
N ARG A 2 51.01 19.77 57.67
CA ARG A 2 50.69 19.07 56.42
C ARG A 2 50.24 20.01 55.29
N ARG A 3 50.82 19.87 54.10
CA ARG A 3 50.33 20.46 52.84
C ARG A 3 49.14 19.60 52.35
N PHE A 4 47.97 20.21 52.17
CA PHE A 4 46.84 19.58 51.50
C PHE A 4 46.92 19.88 50.00
N MET A 5 47.01 18.81 49.21
CA MET A 5 47.03 18.81 47.76
C MET A 5 45.58 18.61 47.30
N PHE A 6 44.97 19.63 46.69
CA PHE A 6 43.65 19.48 46.05
C PHE A 6 43.85 18.79 44.71
N VAL A 7 43.41 17.53 44.62
CA VAL A 7 43.30 16.78 43.36
C VAL A 7 41.95 17.11 42.74
N THR A 8 41.95 17.81 41.62
CA THR A 8 40.76 18.08 40.82
C THR A 8 40.39 16.80 40.06
N ALA A 9 39.37 16.07 40.53
CA ALA A 9 38.85 14.91 39.84
C ALA A 9 38.01 15.36 38.63
N PHE A 10 38.56 15.21 37.42
CA PHE A 10 37.77 15.28 36.19
C PHE A 10 36.90 14.02 36.10
N LEU A 11 35.61 14.16 36.42
CA LEU A 11 34.60 13.17 36.05
C LEU A 11 34.44 13.19 34.52
N PHE A 12 35.12 12.27 33.84
CA PHE A 12 34.77 11.91 32.48
C PHE A 12 33.43 11.19 32.51
N PHE A 13 32.37 11.92 32.18
CA PHE A 13 31.08 11.32 31.87
C PHE A 13 31.24 10.56 30.55
N PHE A 14 31.51 9.26 30.63
CA PHE A 14 31.30 8.36 29.50
C PHE A 14 29.80 8.37 29.22
N MET A 15 29.35 9.26 28.32
CA MET A 15 28.16 8.97 27.53
C MET A 15 28.50 7.71 26.73
N THR A 16 28.17 6.56 27.29
CA THR A 16 27.99 5.35 26.50
C THR A 16 26.81 5.64 25.59
N GLY A 17 27.12 6.22 24.43
CA GLY A 17 26.22 6.17 23.30
C GLY A 17 25.97 4.69 23.04
N GLN A 18 24.82 4.20 23.50
CA GLN A 18 24.16 3.12 22.79
C GLN A 18 23.90 3.66 21.39
N VAL A 19 24.88 3.50 20.52
CA VAL A 19 24.65 3.39 19.10
C VAL A 19 23.76 2.15 19.00
N PHE A 20 22.45 2.35 19.11
CA PHE A 20 21.48 1.32 18.83
C PHE A 20 21.79 0.87 17.41
N ALA A 21 22.27 -0.36 17.24
CA ALA A 21 22.08 -1.07 15.99
C ALA A 21 20.63 -0.82 15.59
N ALA A 22 20.41 -0.25 14.39
CA ALA A 22 19.09 0.21 13.95
C ALA A 22 18.04 -0.84 14.31
N ASP A 23 17.00 -0.44 15.08
CA ASP A 23 15.93 -1.35 15.50
C ASP A 23 15.41 -2.12 14.28
N ASN A 24 15.55 -3.46 14.28
CA ASN A 24 15.16 -4.31 13.15
C ASN A 24 13.72 -4.03 12.72
N LEU A 25 12.84 -3.62 13.65
CA LEU A 25 11.47 -3.20 13.35
C LEU A 25 11.44 -1.95 12.46
N THR A 26 12.11 -0.88 12.85
CA THR A 26 12.17 0.38 12.08
C THR A 26 12.87 0.17 10.74
N ASN A 27 13.94 -0.64 10.70
CA ASN A 27 14.62 -1.01 9.46
C ASN A 27 13.68 -1.77 8.52
N ALA A 28 12.98 -2.79 9.03
CA ALA A 28 12.01 -3.55 8.26
C ALA A 28 10.86 -2.68 7.74
N ALA A 29 10.29 -1.80 8.59
CA ALA A 29 9.23 -0.88 8.16
C ALA A 29 9.70 0.03 7.03
N SER A 30 10.95 0.49 7.07
CA SER A 30 11.57 1.30 6.02
C SER A 30 11.77 0.53 4.72
N LYS A 31 12.33 -0.69 4.81
CA LYS A 31 12.53 -1.55 3.63
C LYS A 31 11.21 -1.93 2.96
N ILE A 32 10.19 -2.27 3.75
CA ILE A 32 8.86 -2.61 3.24
C ILE A 32 8.22 -1.38 2.59
N GLU A 33 8.29 -0.21 3.23
CA GLU A 33 7.75 1.04 2.69
C GLU A 33 8.34 1.34 1.32
N SER A 34 9.66 1.34 1.22
CA SER A 34 10.36 1.65 -0.03
C SER A 34 10.14 0.56 -1.08
N GLY A 35 10.05 -0.71 -0.70
CA GLY A 35 9.76 -1.82 -1.58
C GLY A 35 8.35 -1.74 -2.19
N ILE A 36 7.32 -1.52 -1.37
CA ILE A 36 5.94 -1.37 -1.84
C ILE A 36 5.83 -0.12 -2.72
N LEU A 37 6.40 1.01 -2.28
CA LEU A 37 6.38 2.26 -3.04
C LEU A 37 7.07 2.11 -4.40
N SER A 38 8.17 1.37 -4.47
CA SER A 38 8.87 1.08 -5.73
C SER A 38 7.97 0.31 -6.72
N VAL A 39 7.29 -0.75 -6.24
CA VAL A 39 6.36 -1.52 -7.07
C VAL A 39 5.19 -0.66 -7.55
N LEU A 40 4.57 0.12 -6.65
CA LEU A 40 3.47 1.02 -6.99
C LEU A 40 3.89 2.09 -8.00
N ASN A 41 5.08 2.69 -7.83
CA ASN A 41 5.64 3.66 -8.77
C ASN A 41 5.90 3.04 -10.15
N GLY A 42 6.40 1.80 -10.20
CA GLY A 42 6.57 1.05 -11.45
C GLY A 42 5.25 0.89 -12.20
N ILE A 43 4.21 0.39 -11.50
CA ILE A 43 2.86 0.23 -12.06
C ILE A 43 2.29 1.58 -12.51
N GLY A 44 2.35 2.59 -11.65
CA GLY A 44 1.84 3.94 -11.94
C GLY A 44 2.53 4.58 -13.15
N SER A 45 3.84 4.41 -13.29
CA SER A 45 4.61 4.91 -14.44
C SER A 45 4.13 4.28 -15.75
N THR A 46 3.90 2.97 -15.75
CA THR A 46 3.39 2.26 -16.92
C THR A 46 1.99 2.73 -17.32
N ILE A 47 1.08 2.87 -16.35
CA ILE A 47 -0.29 3.35 -16.60
C ILE A 47 -0.28 4.81 -17.10
N SER A 48 0.54 5.67 -16.48
CA SER A 48 0.75 7.06 -16.89
C SER A 48 1.22 7.17 -18.34
N HIS A 49 2.17 6.32 -18.74
CA HIS A 49 2.65 6.26 -20.12
C HIS A 49 1.52 5.86 -21.08
N ALA A 50 0.79 4.78 -20.79
CA ALA A 50 -0.35 4.36 -21.62
C ALA A 50 -1.44 5.43 -21.72
N ALA A 51 -1.76 6.13 -20.63
CA ALA A 51 -2.74 7.20 -20.64
C ALA A 51 -2.29 8.36 -21.55
N LYS A 52 -1.02 8.75 -21.47
CA LYS A 52 -0.43 9.78 -22.33
C LYS A 52 -0.45 9.39 -23.80
N GLU A 53 -0.04 8.17 -24.13
CA GLU A 53 -0.01 7.69 -25.52
C GLU A 53 -1.43 7.51 -26.08
N THR A 54 -2.37 7.00 -25.29
CA THR A 54 -3.81 6.93 -25.68
C THR A 54 -4.34 8.31 -26.06
N GLY A 55 -4.02 9.34 -25.27
CA GLY A 55 -4.44 10.72 -25.54
C GLY A 55 -3.83 11.34 -26.80
N LYS A 56 -2.62 10.92 -27.19
CA LYS A 56 -1.95 11.37 -28.43
C LYS A 56 -2.47 10.65 -29.68
N THR A 57 -2.66 9.34 -29.55
CA THR A 57 -3.09 8.42 -30.62
C THR A 57 -4.54 8.71 -31.02
N GLY A 58 -5.38 9.06 -30.05
CA GLY A 58 -6.81 9.35 -30.26
C GLY A 58 -7.67 8.08 -30.28
N LEU A 59 -8.95 8.23 -29.91
CA LEU A 59 -9.81 7.10 -29.58
C LEU A 59 -10.29 6.25 -30.77
N HIS A 60 -10.03 6.68 -32.01
CA HIS A 60 -10.39 5.94 -33.24
C HIS A 60 -9.39 4.83 -33.60
N ARG A 61 -8.27 4.74 -32.87
CA ARG A 61 -7.15 3.80 -33.08
C ARG A 61 -7.20 2.69 -32.04
N GLU A 62 -8.27 1.90 -32.08
CA GLU A 62 -8.54 0.84 -31.09
C GLU A 62 -7.38 -0.14 -30.94
N THR A 63 -6.84 -0.64 -32.05
CA THR A 63 -5.74 -1.61 -32.08
C THR A 63 -4.52 -1.11 -31.31
N GLU A 64 -4.19 0.17 -31.47
CA GLU A 64 -3.07 0.82 -30.80
C GLU A 64 -3.34 1.00 -29.30
N ILE A 65 -4.57 1.34 -28.91
CA ILE A 65 -4.96 1.44 -27.50
C ILE A 65 -4.89 0.07 -26.83
N ARG A 66 -5.41 -0.98 -27.45
CA ARG A 66 -5.31 -2.37 -26.93
C ARG A 66 -3.87 -2.81 -26.75
N LYS A 67 -2.97 -2.47 -27.68
CA LYS A 67 -1.53 -2.74 -27.52
C LYS A 67 -0.93 -2.05 -26.29
N LEU A 68 -1.35 -0.83 -25.97
CA LEU A 68 -0.93 -0.12 -24.76
C LEU A 68 -1.46 -0.80 -23.49
N LEU A 69 -2.74 -1.20 -23.48
CA LEU A 69 -3.36 -1.92 -22.35
C LEU A 69 -2.72 -3.29 -22.12
N GLN A 70 -2.42 -4.03 -23.19
CA GLN A 70 -1.72 -5.31 -23.11
C GLN A 70 -0.30 -5.13 -22.57
N LYS A 71 0.42 -4.09 -23.01
CA LYS A 71 1.74 -3.74 -22.47
C LYS A 71 1.67 -3.39 -20.98
N ASN A 72 0.64 -2.64 -20.56
CA ASN A 72 0.38 -2.37 -19.15
C ASN A 72 0.19 -3.65 -18.36
N TYR A 73 -0.73 -4.51 -18.80
CA TYR A 73 -1.00 -5.79 -18.16
C TYR A 73 0.28 -6.64 -18.00
N ILE A 74 1.07 -6.77 -19.07
CA ILE A 74 2.32 -7.54 -19.04
C ILE A 74 3.32 -6.93 -18.04
N ALA A 75 3.50 -5.61 -18.06
CA ALA A 75 4.44 -4.93 -17.17
C ALA A 75 4.02 -4.98 -15.69
N GLY A 76 2.71 -5.06 -15.42
CA GLY A 76 2.18 -5.21 -14.07
C GLY A 76 2.14 -6.65 -13.56
N LYS A 77 2.52 -7.66 -14.37
CA LYS A 77 2.63 -9.04 -13.90
C LYS A 77 3.69 -9.19 -12.79
N PRO A 78 3.49 -10.12 -11.84
CA PRO A 78 2.39 -11.08 -11.78
C PRO A 78 1.10 -10.56 -11.14
N TYR A 79 1.05 -9.30 -10.68
CA TYR A 79 -0.04 -8.79 -9.84
C TYR A 79 -1.20 -8.16 -10.62
N ALA A 80 -0.94 -7.71 -11.85
CA ALA A 80 -1.98 -7.14 -12.71
C ALA A 80 -3.01 -8.20 -13.10
N ILE A 81 -4.28 -7.84 -13.00
CA ILE A 81 -5.40 -8.69 -13.42
C ILE A 81 -5.80 -8.30 -14.84
N ASN A 82 -6.03 -7.00 -15.08
CA ASN A 82 -6.34 -6.41 -16.38
C ASN A 82 -5.89 -4.94 -16.42
N SER A 83 -5.91 -4.36 -17.62
CA SER A 83 -5.81 -2.91 -17.84
C SER A 83 -6.90 -2.47 -18.79
N THR A 84 -7.48 -1.30 -18.50
CA THR A 84 -8.75 -0.88 -19.07
C THR A 84 -8.71 0.57 -19.50
N PHE A 85 -9.26 0.89 -20.68
CA PHE A 85 -9.63 2.26 -21.04
C PHE A 85 -11.12 2.48 -20.74
N ILE A 86 -11.40 3.53 -19.97
CA ILE A 86 -12.73 3.93 -19.53
C ILE A 86 -12.97 5.32 -20.10
N ASP A 87 -14.10 5.55 -20.78
CA ASP A 87 -14.36 6.84 -21.41
C ASP A 87 -14.77 7.94 -20.40
N SER A 88 -14.96 9.16 -20.91
CA SER A 88 -15.36 10.31 -20.11
C SER A 88 -16.77 10.24 -19.49
N LYS A 89 -17.55 9.19 -19.80
CA LYS A 89 -18.85 8.91 -19.18
C LYS A 89 -18.77 7.79 -18.14
N GLY A 90 -17.61 7.16 -17.96
CA GLY A 90 -17.46 6.02 -17.06
C GLY A 90 -17.84 4.69 -17.70
N MET A 91 -17.87 4.60 -19.03
CA MET A 91 -18.10 3.34 -19.73
C MET A 91 -16.79 2.62 -20.00
N MET A 92 -16.73 1.33 -19.70
CA MET A 92 -15.59 0.49 -20.06
C MET A 92 -15.56 0.29 -21.58
N LYS A 93 -14.53 0.82 -22.26
CA LYS A 93 -14.44 0.77 -23.73
C LYS A 93 -13.56 -0.36 -24.23
N PHE A 94 -12.37 -0.50 -23.65
CA PHE A 94 -11.40 -1.52 -24.04
C PHE A 94 -10.78 -2.11 -22.78
N ILE A 95 -10.61 -3.43 -22.77
CA ILE A 95 -9.99 -4.15 -21.66
C ILE A 95 -9.05 -5.23 -22.21
N GLU A 96 -7.91 -5.39 -21.55
CA GLU A 96 -6.94 -6.44 -21.85
C GLU A 96 -6.46 -7.09 -20.55
N PRO A 97 -6.18 -8.41 -20.53
CA PRO A 97 -6.16 -9.32 -21.69
C PRO A 97 -7.55 -9.75 -22.20
N GLU A 98 -7.58 -10.30 -23.41
CA GLU A 98 -8.78 -10.73 -24.15
C GLU A 98 -9.84 -11.49 -23.33
N GLN A 99 -9.42 -12.32 -22.38
CA GLN A 99 -10.34 -13.09 -21.52
C GLN A 99 -11.31 -12.23 -20.70
N TYR A 100 -11.06 -10.91 -20.55
CA TYR A 100 -11.95 -9.98 -19.85
C TYR A 100 -12.84 -9.15 -20.78
N ARG A 101 -12.80 -9.36 -22.11
CA ARG A 101 -13.57 -8.53 -23.06
C ARG A 101 -15.07 -8.63 -22.90
N SER A 102 -15.59 -9.66 -22.24
CA SER A 102 -17.02 -9.75 -21.88
C SER A 102 -17.51 -8.62 -20.99
N TYR A 103 -16.61 -7.87 -20.34
CA TYR A 103 -16.95 -6.70 -19.53
C TYR A 103 -16.95 -5.37 -20.31
N GLU A 104 -16.51 -5.36 -21.58
CA GLU A 104 -16.61 -4.16 -22.42
C GLU A 104 -18.06 -3.72 -22.60
N GLY A 105 -18.31 -2.41 -22.55
CA GLY A 105 -19.65 -1.83 -22.54
C GLY A 105 -20.31 -1.75 -21.17
N SER A 106 -19.68 -2.24 -20.10
CA SER A 106 -20.18 -2.06 -18.73
C SER A 106 -20.18 -0.58 -18.33
N ASP A 107 -21.28 -0.13 -17.72
CA ASP A 107 -21.37 1.16 -17.05
C ASP A 107 -20.81 1.03 -15.62
N ILE A 108 -19.69 1.68 -15.37
CA ILE A 108 -19.03 1.72 -14.06
C ILE A 108 -18.99 3.14 -13.48
N SER A 109 -19.74 4.06 -14.06
CA SER A 109 -19.82 5.47 -13.63
C SER A 109 -20.28 5.63 -12.19
N GLY A 110 -21.06 4.68 -11.67
CA GLY A 110 -21.52 4.64 -10.27
C GLY A 110 -20.46 4.18 -9.26
N GLN A 111 -19.32 3.65 -9.71
CA GLN A 111 -18.27 3.23 -8.79
C GLN A 111 -17.56 4.43 -8.17
N LYS A 112 -17.30 4.38 -6.85
CA LYS A 112 -16.61 5.45 -6.10
C LYS A 112 -15.29 5.88 -6.76
N ALA A 113 -14.56 4.92 -7.33
CA ALA A 113 -13.34 5.13 -8.09
C ALA A 113 -13.56 6.07 -9.29
N ILE A 114 -14.52 5.73 -10.14
CA ILE A 114 -14.83 6.45 -11.38
C ILE A 114 -15.45 7.81 -11.10
N ILE A 115 -16.38 7.91 -10.13
CA ILE A 115 -16.92 9.21 -9.68
C ILE A 115 -15.79 10.17 -9.30
N LYS A 116 -14.78 9.68 -8.56
CA LYS A 116 -13.63 10.49 -8.15
C LYS A 116 -12.74 10.85 -9.34
N MET A 117 -12.51 9.94 -10.29
CA MET A 117 -11.75 10.22 -11.51
C MET A 117 -12.42 11.29 -12.36
N LEU A 118 -13.72 11.16 -12.65
CA LEU A 118 -14.48 12.12 -13.45
C LEU A 118 -14.50 13.52 -12.81
N LYS A 119 -14.59 13.59 -11.47
CA LYS A 119 -14.57 14.85 -10.72
C LYS A 119 -13.19 15.49 -10.70
N THR A 120 -12.15 14.72 -10.39
CA THR A 120 -10.82 15.28 -10.08
C THR A 120 -9.90 15.34 -11.29
N LYS A 121 -10.04 14.40 -12.23
CA LYS A 121 -9.20 14.24 -13.42
C LYS A 121 -7.71 14.22 -13.06
N LYS A 122 -7.37 13.53 -11.97
CA LYS A 122 -6.03 13.39 -11.41
C LYS A 122 -5.70 11.91 -11.22
N PRO A 123 -4.41 11.52 -11.33
CA PRO A 123 -4.00 10.17 -11.00
C PRO A 123 -4.43 9.75 -9.60
N ARG A 124 -4.85 8.50 -9.44
CA ARG A 124 -5.33 7.98 -8.17
C ARG A 124 -5.03 6.49 -7.99
N MET A 125 -4.95 6.10 -6.72
CA MET A 125 -5.08 4.73 -6.25
C MET A 125 -6.33 4.65 -5.37
N GLY A 126 -7.14 3.59 -5.53
CA GLY A 126 -8.32 3.32 -4.73
C GLY A 126 -8.06 2.49 -3.48
N ASN A 127 -9.05 2.44 -2.60
CA ASN A 127 -9.16 1.42 -1.56
C ASN A 127 -9.49 0.06 -2.20
N VAL A 128 -9.34 -1.02 -1.45
CA VAL A 128 -9.80 -2.34 -1.91
C VAL A 128 -11.31 -2.32 -2.14
N PHE A 129 -11.72 -2.89 -3.27
CA PHE A 129 -13.12 -3.04 -3.66
C PHE A 129 -13.30 -4.36 -4.42
N VAL A 130 -14.54 -4.74 -4.66
CA VAL A 130 -14.88 -5.85 -5.56
C VAL A 130 -15.19 -5.26 -6.92
N SER A 131 -14.44 -5.67 -7.93
CA SER A 131 -14.60 -5.19 -9.31
C SER A 131 -15.84 -5.80 -9.97
N VAL A 132 -16.23 -5.32 -11.16
CA VAL A 132 -17.37 -5.90 -11.92
C VAL A 132 -17.10 -7.35 -12.34
N GLU A 133 -15.83 -7.72 -12.40
CA GLU A 133 -15.34 -9.07 -12.62
C GLU A 133 -15.47 -9.99 -11.38
N GLY A 134 -15.97 -9.46 -10.26
CA GLY A 134 -16.13 -10.20 -9.00
C GLY A 134 -14.82 -10.38 -8.21
N ILE A 135 -13.77 -9.63 -8.54
CA ILE A 135 -12.45 -9.80 -7.97
C ILE A 135 -12.19 -8.73 -6.90
N LYS A 136 -11.72 -9.15 -5.72
CA LYS A 136 -11.27 -8.23 -4.66
C LYS A 136 -9.87 -7.68 -5.00
N CYS A 137 -9.79 -6.41 -5.36
CA CYS A 137 -8.57 -5.79 -5.88
C CYS A 137 -8.45 -4.32 -5.46
N ILE A 138 -7.32 -3.71 -5.80
CA ILE A 138 -7.19 -2.25 -5.87
C ILE A 138 -7.20 -1.79 -7.32
N ASP A 139 -7.49 -0.52 -7.55
CA ASP A 139 -7.46 0.12 -8.85
C ASP A 139 -6.48 1.31 -8.82
N ILE A 140 -5.59 1.38 -9.81
CA ILE A 140 -4.70 2.51 -10.06
C ILE A 140 -5.05 3.08 -11.43
N GLU A 141 -5.26 4.39 -11.49
CA GLU A 141 -5.93 5.01 -12.62
C GLU A 141 -5.32 6.37 -12.95
N TYR A 142 -5.06 6.62 -14.24
CA TYR A 142 -4.55 7.90 -14.75
C TYR A 142 -5.51 8.50 -15.77
N PRO A 143 -5.75 9.82 -15.71
CA PRO A 143 -6.61 10.51 -16.67
C PRO A 143 -5.95 10.58 -18.06
N VAL A 144 -6.77 10.38 -19.09
CA VAL A 144 -6.39 10.56 -20.49
C VAL A 144 -6.84 11.93 -20.96
N PHE A 145 -5.91 12.70 -21.51
CA PHE A 145 -6.20 13.99 -22.13
C PHE A 145 -5.79 14.00 -23.59
N SER A 146 -6.62 14.59 -24.45
CA SER A 146 -6.28 14.83 -25.84
C SER A 146 -5.11 15.83 -25.96
N LYS A 147 -4.55 15.98 -27.18
CA LYS A 147 -3.59 17.06 -27.48
C LYS A 147 -4.15 18.45 -27.15
N GLY A 148 -5.46 18.64 -27.33
CA GLY A 148 -6.18 19.87 -26.97
C GLY A 148 -6.55 19.98 -25.49
N LYS A 149 -5.99 19.15 -24.60
CA LYS A 149 -6.25 19.10 -23.16
C LYS A 149 -7.71 18.78 -22.77
N GLN A 150 -8.49 18.22 -23.70
CA GLN A 150 -9.82 17.70 -23.38
C GLN A 150 -9.69 16.37 -22.63
N PHE A 151 -10.42 16.21 -21.53
CA PHE A 151 -10.50 14.93 -20.81
C PHE A 151 -11.27 13.91 -21.66
N LEU A 152 -10.61 12.79 -21.96
CA LEU A 152 -11.15 11.72 -22.81
C LEU A 152 -11.65 10.52 -22.02
N GLY A 153 -11.28 10.42 -20.74
CA GLY A 153 -11.48 9.23 -19.91
C GLY A 153 -10.23 8.91 -19.11
N SER A 154 -9.99 7.64 -18.84
CA SER A 154 -8.88 7.16 -18.02
C SER A 154 -8.35 5.82 -18.49
N VAL A 155 -7.07 5.55 -18.16
CA VAL A 155 -6.51 4.20 -18.21
C VAL A 155 -6.36 3.71 -16.77
N SER A 156 -6.89 2.52 -16.52
CA SER A 156 -6.89 1.83 -15.24
C SER A 156 -6.08 0.53 -15.33
N MET A 157 -5.55 0.08 -14.20
CA MET A 157 -5.12 -1.29 -13.96
C MET A 157 -5.60 -1.73 -12.58
N ILE A 158 -6.25 -2.89 -12.52
CA ILE A 158 -6.59 -3.51 -11.24
C ILE A 158 -5.54 -4.53 -10.84
N VAL A 159 -5.19 -4.54 -9.55
CA VAL A 159 -4.02 -5.24 -9.01
C VAL A 159 -4.40 -6.12 -7.82
N LYS A 160 -3.86 -7.34 -7.80
CA LYS A 160 -3.90 -8.25 -6.65
C LYS A 160 -2.98 -7.76 -5.53
N HIS A 161 -3.49 -6.82 -4.73
CA HIS A 161 -2.75 -6.16 -3.65
C HIS A 161 -2.08 -7.14 -2.67
N ILE A 162 -2.77 -8.24 -2.27
CA ILE A 162 -2.21 -9.21 -1.31
C ILE A 162 -0.94 -9.86 -1.88
N GLU A 163 -0.99 -10.40 -3.09
CA GLU A 163 0.16 -11.04 -3.75
C GLU A 163 1.31 -10.03 -3.93
N MET A 164 0.99 -8.79 -4.30
CA MET A 164 1.98 -7.72 -4.47
C MET A 164 2.70 -7.38 -3.18
N ILE A 165 1.95 -7.17 -2.09
CA ILE A 165 2.52 -6.85 -0.78
C ILE A 165 3.37 -8.02 -0.28
N ARG A 166 2.89 -9.26 -0.42
CA ARG A 166 3.59 -10.47 0.03
C ARG A 166 4.99 -10.61 -0.56
N THR A 167 5.15 -10.40 -1.87
CA THR A 167 6.46 -10.50 -2.52
C THR A 167 7.48 -9.52 -1.96
N VAL A 168 7.04 -8.35 -1.48
CA VAL A 168 7.92 -7.37 -0.84
C VAL A 168 8.20 -7.77 0.61
N VAL A 169 7.15 -8.13 1.35
CA VAL A 169 7.20 -8.26 2.80
C VAL A 169 7.88 -9.54 3.26
N GLU A 170 7.53 -10.71 2.70
CA GLU A 170 7.99 -12.01 3.19
C GLU A 170 9.52 -12.16 3.21
N PRO A 171 10.27 -11.73 2.17
CA PRO A 171 11.73 -11.77 2.22
C PRO A 171 12.32 -10.90 3.33
N ILE A 172 11.70 -9.75 3.62
CA ILE A 172 12.18 -8.81 4.64
C ILE A 172 11.90 -9.34 6.05
N GLU A 173 10.72 -9.90 6.28
CA GLU A 173 10.38 -10.57 7.54
C GLU A 173 11.36 -11.70 7.85
N LYS A 174 11.66 -12.52 6.85
CA LYS A 174 12.62 -13.62 6.96
C LYS A 174 14.04 -13.13 7.24
N ASP A 175 14.51 -12.12 6.52
CA ASP A 175 15.86 -11.54 6.65
C ASP A 175 16.08 -10.92 8.04
N LEU A 176 15.09 -10.18 8.54
CA LEU A 176 15.22 -9.38 9.77
C LEU A 176 14.63 -10.04 11.03
N GLY A 177 13.96 -11.19 10.87
CA GLY A 177 13.33 -11.93 11.97
C GLY A 177 12.20 -11.15 12.62
N VAL A 178 11.39 -10.44 11.83
CA VAL A 178 10.26 -9.62 12.30
C VAL A 178 8.94 -10.14 11.73
N LYS A 179 7.83 -9.73 12.32
CA LYS A 179 6.48 -9.93 11.78
C LYS A 179 5.91 -8.58 11.36
N SER A 180 4.90 -8.55 10.50
CA SER A 180 4.33 -7.31 10.02
C SER A 180 2.88 -7.43 9.56
N TRP A 181 2.24 -6.27 9.47
CA TRP A 181 0.95 -6.11 8.84
C TRP A 181 0.87 -4.80 8.07
N VAL A 182 0.07 -4.80 7.00
CA VAL A 182 -0.18 -3.65 6.15
C VAL A 182 -1.68 -3.37 6.14
N MET A 183 -2.06 -2.12 6.35
CA MET A 183 -3.46 -1.74 6.56
C MET A 183 -3.84 -0.48 5.77
N GLN A 184 -5.07 -0.43 5.29
CA GLN A 184 -5.70 0.80 4.83
C GLN A 184 -6.10 1.70 5.99
N LYS A 185 -6.27 3.00 5.73
CA LYS A 185 -6.74 3.95 6.75
C LYS A 185 -8.12 3.67 7.33
N ASP A 186 -8.95 2.90 6.62
CA ASP A 186 -10.27 2.47 7.11
C ASP A 186 -10.21 1.22 8.01
N GLY A 187 -9.01 0.69 8.28
CA GLY A 187 -8.79 -0.46 9.15
C GLY A 187 -8.64 -1.79 8.43
N LEU A 188 -8.90 -1.87 7.12
CA LEU A 188 -8.77 -3.13 6.40
C LEU A 188 -7.31 -3.58 6.34
N ILE A 189 -7.04 -4.78 6.86
CA ILE A 189 -5.74 -5.43 6.82
C ILE A 189 -5.55 -6.04 5.43
N LEU A 190 -4.58 -5.51 4.69
CA LEU A 190 -4.19 -5.93 3.35
C LEU A 190 -3.22 -7.11 3.36
N TYR A 191 -2.44 -7.21 4.43
CA TYR A 191 -1.47 -8.26 4.67
C TYR A 191 -1.22 -8.37 6.18
N GLU A 192 -1.00 -9.58 6.66
CA GLU A 192 -0.58 -9.90 8.02
C GLU A 192 0.29 -11.17 7.95
N THR A 193 1.33 -11.28 8.78
CA THR A 193 2.16 -12.50 8.84
C THR A 193 1.32 -13.75 9.14
N ASP A 194 0.29 -13.63 9.99
CA ASP A 194 -0.80 -14.58 10.17
C ASP A 194 -1.85 -14.41 9.06
N PRO A 195 -1.87 -15.29 8.05
CA PRO A 195 -2.79 -15.13 6.92
C PRO A 195 -4.26 -15.17 7.34
N THR A 196 -4.62 -15.71 8.51
CA THR A 196 -6.00 -15.73 9.01
C THR A 196 -6.55 -14.35 9.36
N GLN A 197 -5.66 -13.37 9.55
CA GLN A 197 -6.03 -11.98 9.83
C GLN A 197 -6.12 -11.10 8.58
N THR A 198 -5.57 -11.57 7.45
CA THR A 198 -5.64 -10.82 6.19
C THR A 198 -7.09 -10.68 5.73
N GLY A 199 -7.51 -9.46 5.44
CA GLY A 199 -8.87 -9.14 5.03
C GLY A 199 -9.84 -8.80 6.17
N LEU A 200 -9.42 -8.93 7.43
CA LEU A 200 -10.16 -8.39 8.58
C LEU A 200 -9.95 -6.88 8.69
N ASN A 201 -10.83 -6.22 9.44
CA ASN A 201 -10.77 -4.81 9.75
C ASN A 201 -10.46 -4.59 11.24
N LEU A 202 -9.34 -3.92 11.50
CA LEU A 202 -8.83 -3.66 12.85
C LEU A 202 -9.84 -2.94 13.77
N PHE A 203 -10.73 -2.11 13.21
CA PHE A 203 -11.64 -1.28 13.98
C PHE A 203 -13.03 -1.85 14.13
N THR A 204 -13.44 -2.79 13.27
CA THR A 204 -14.82 -3.27 13.23
C THR A 204 -14.96 -4.77 13.46
N ASP A 205 -13.93 -5.58 13.16
CA ASP A 205 -14.06 -7.03 13.30
C ASP A 205 -13.99 -7.49 14.77
N PRO A 206 -14.83 -8.46 15.18
CA PRO A 206 -14.92 -8.91 16.57
C PRO A 206 -13.61 -9.42 17.18
N LEU A 207 -12.66 -9.90 16.35
CA LEU A 207 -11.37 -10.38 16.81
C LEU A 207 -10.60 -9.32 17.62
N TYR A 208 -10.74 -8.05 17.27
CA TYR A 208 -9.94 -6.97 17.84
C TYR A 208 -10.62 -6.24 19.00
N LYS A 209 -11.92 -6.49 19.23
CA LYS A 209 -12.77 -5.70 20.14
C LYS A 209 -12.25 -5.65 21.58
N ASP A 210 -11.64 -6.74 22.05
CA ASP A 210 -11.17 -6.91 23.42
C ASP A 210 -9.70 -6.46 23.59
N TYR A 211 -9.10 -5.85 22.55
CA TYR A 211 -7.71 -5.38 22.53
C TYR A 211 -7.62 -3.86 22.31
N PRO A 212 -8.07 -3.03 23.28
CA PRO A 212 -8.14 -1.58 23.13
C PRO A 212 -6.77 -0.92 22.87
N GLU A 213 -5.68 -1.48 23.38
CA GLU A 213 -4.33 -0.98 23.10
C GLU A 213 -3.95 -1.12 21.62
N LEU A 214 -4.28 -2.25 20.99
CA LEU A 214 -4.07 -2.49 19.57
C LEU A 214 -4.93 -1.53 18.72
N ILE A 215 -6.19 -1.36 19.08
CA ILE A 215 -7.09 -0.39 18.42
C ILE A 215 -6.53 1.04 18.56
N ALA A 216 -6.04 1.42 19.74
CA ALA A 216 -5.44 2.73 19.98
C ALA A 216 -4.17 2.93 19.14
N LEU A 217 -3.31 1.91 19.05
CA LEU A 217 -2.15 1.92 18.16
C LEU A 217 -2.57 2.12 16.70
N GLY A 218 -3.56 1.36 16.20
CA GLY A 218 -4.07 1.51 14.83
C GLY A 218 -4.62 2.91 14.54
N LYS A 219 -5.29 3.54 15.51
CA LYS A 219 -5.74 4.95 15.39
C LYS A 219 -4.57 5.94 15.36
N ARG A 220 -3.49 5.66 16.10
CA ARG A 220 -2.27 6.48 16.10
C ARG A 220 -1.54 6.39 14.77
N THR A 221 -1.38 5.19 14.21
CA THR A 221 -0.67 4.99 12.93
C THR A 221 -1.35 5.68 11.74
N ILE A 222 -2.66 5.94 11.82
CA ILE A 222 -3.37 6.76 10.81
C ILE A 222 -2.99 8.24 10.88
N LYS A 223 -2.66 8.76 12.07
CA LYS A 223 -2.34 10.16 12.33
C LYS A 223 -0.85 10.46 12.21
N GLU A 224 -0.02 9.53 12.67
CA GLU A 224 1.43 9.64 12.75
C GLU A 224 2.04 8.89 11.57
N LYS A 225 2.72 9.59 10.65
CA LYS A 225 3.27 8.97 9.42
C LYS A 225 4.30 7.88 9.69
N GLU A 226 5.00 7.99 10.80
CA GLU A 226 5.96 7.01 11.30
C GLU A 226 6.03 7.10 12.83
N GLY A 227 6.53 6.04 13.45
CA GLY A 227 6.75 6.03 14.89
C GLY A 227 6.95 4.63 15.46
N VAL A 228 6.98 4.56 16.78
CA VAL A 228 7.13 3.33 17.55
C VAL A 228 6.12 3.29 18.69
N GLY A 229 5.78 2.08 19.13
CA GLY A 229 4.79 1.88 20.17
C GLY A 229 4.74 0.45 20.68
N PHE A 230 3.76 0.21 21.55
CA PHE A 230 3.50 -1.10 22.11
C PHE A 230 2.00 -1.38 22.06
N TYR A 231 1.65 -2.64 22.05
CA TYR A 231 0.28 -3.12 22.18
C TYR A 231 0.29 -4.56 22.70
N THR A 232 -0.81 -5.00 23.28
CA THR A 232 -1.03 -6.43 23.58
C THR A 232 -1.91 -7.09 22.55
N PHE A 233 -1.52 -8.28 22.09
CA PHE A 233 -2.35 -9.13 21.22
C PHE A 233 -1.91 -10.60 21.31
N LEU A 234 -2.65 -11.49 20.66
CA LEU A 234 -2.37 -12.92 20.60
C LEU A 234 -1.00 -13.23 19.99
N ILE A 235 -0.30 -14.22 20.55
CA ILE A 235 0.78 -14.91 19.84
C ILE A 235 0.15 -15.68 18.67
N HIS A 236 0.79 -15.58 17.50
CA HIS A 236 0.39 -16.30 16.30
C HIS A 236 0.10 -17.79 16.58
N GLY A 237 -1.09 -18.26 16.16
CA GLY A 237 -1.51 -19.65 16.34
C GLY A 237 -1.92 -20.05 17.76
N THR A 238 -2.02 -19.11 18.70
CA THR A 238 -2.38 -19.40 20.11
C THR A 238 -3.45 -18.45 20.66
N LYS A 239 -3.93 -18.73 21.88
CA LYS A 239 -4.79 -17.82 22.66
C LYS A 239 -4.03 -16.97 23.69
N ASN A 240 -2.70 -17.07 23.72
CA ASN A 240 -1.89 -16.37 24.72
C ASN A 240 -1.70 -14.92 24.30
N VAL A 241 -2.03 -13.99 25.20
CA VAL A 241 -1.85 -12.55 24.99
C VAL A 241 -0.45 -12.15 25.46
N VAL A 242 0.29 -11.45 24.61
CA VAL A 242 1.62 -10.93 24.93
C VAL A 242 1.75 -9.47 24.53
N LYS A 243 2.68 -8.78 25.20
CA LYS A 243 3.09 -7.43 24.80
C LYS A 243 3.96 -7.52 23.56
N LYS A 244 3.67 -6.68 22.57
CA LYS A 244 4.41 -6.55 21.33
C LYS A 244 4.95 -5.13 21.21
N ARG A 245 6.19 -5.01 20.74
CA ARG A 245 6.77 -3.73 20.29
C ARG A 245 6.47 -3.58 18.82
N ALA A 246 6.16 -2.36 18.39
CA ALA A 246 5.87 -2.02 17.01
C ALA A 246 6.70 -0.83 16.52
N ALA A 247 7.03 -0.82 15.24
CA ALA A 247 7.42 0.35 14.47
C ALA A 247 6.50 0.46 13.25
N TRP A 248 6.20 1.68 12.81
CA TRP A 248 5.36 1.86 11.62
C TRP A 248 5.87 2.96 10.70
N LYS A 249 5.47 2.86 9.44
CA LYS A 249 5.64 3.87 8.39
C LYS A 249 4.42 3.88 7.46
N THR A 250 4.18 5.03 6.84
CA THR A 250 3.11 5.21 5.85
C THR A 250 3.70 5.20 4.45
N VAL A 251 3.18 4.32 3.58
CA VAL A 251 3.37 4.40 2.13
C VAL A 251 2.34 5.37 1.58
N HIS A 252 2.80 6.50 1.07
CA HIS A 252 1.94 7.45 0.35
C HIS A 252 2.08 7.23 -1.16
N PHE A 253 0.99 6.85 -1.83
CA PHE A 253 0.98 6.71 -3.29
C PHE A 253 -0.27 7.33 -3.90
N LEU A 254 -0.06 8.34 -4.75
CA LEU A 254 -1.10 9.13 -5.40
C LEU A 254 -2.09 9.74 -4.41
N SER A 255 -3.28 9.15 -4.27
CA SER A 255 -4.35 9.67 -3.41
C SER A 255 -4.71 8.74 -2.26
N ASN A 256 -3.86 7.74 -1.98
CA ASN A 256 -4.14 6.74 -0.96
C ASN A 256 -2.89 6.41 -0.15
N ASP A 257 -3.13 6.09 1.12
CA ASP A 257 -2.09 5.78 2.10
C ASP A 257 -2.30 4.37 2.62
N TRP A 258 -1.22 3.60 2.65
CA TRP A 258 -1.16 2.35 3.40
C TRP A 258 -0.21 2.50 4.57
N ILE A 259 -0.53 1.81 5.66
CA ILE A 259 0.22 1.85 6.89
C ILE A 259 0.88 0.49 7.05
N ILE A 260 2.21 0.48 7.18
CA ILE A 260 2.99 -0.71 7.48
C ILE A 260 3.30 -0.68 8.96
N VAL A 261 3.06 -1.78 9.65
CA VAL A 261 3.48 -1.97 11.03
C VAL A 261 4.32 -3.23 11.08
N THR A 262 5.55 -3.10 11.57
CA THR A 262 6.42 -4.24 11.90
C THR A 262 6.41 -4.42 13.41
N TYR A 263 6.44 -5.66 13.88
CA TYR A 263 6.37 -5.95 15.30
C TYR A 263 7.14 -7.20 15.70
N SER A 264 7.48 -7.24 16.98
CA SER A 264 8.06 -8.41 17.66
C SER A 264 7.50 -8.53 19.07
N GLU A 265 7.54 -9.74 19.61
CA GLU A 265 7.13 -10.03 20.97
C GLU A 265 8.19 -9.47 21.93
N VAL A 266 7.76 -8.81 23.00
CA VAL A 266 8.66 -8.34 24.05
C VAL A 266 9.02 -9.55 24.92
N LYS A 267 10.32 -9.84 25.03
CA LYS A 267 10.85 -10.87 25.92
C LYS A 267 10.76 -10.44 27.38
#